data_AF-A0A7S2N2A1-F1
#
_entry.id   AF-A0A7S2N2A1-F1
#
_cell.length_a   1.000
_cell.length_b   1.000
_cell.length_c   1.000
_cell.angle_alpha   90.00
_cell.angle_beta   90.00
_cell.angle_gamma   90.00
#
_symmetry.space_group_name_H-M   'P 1'
#
loop_
_entity.id
_entity.type
_entity.pdbx_description
1 polymer ?
#
loop_
_entity_poly.entity_id
_entity_poly.type
_entity_poly.pdbx_seq_one_letter_code
_entity_poly.pdbx_strand_id
1 'polypeptide(L)'
;CCFGCDVTPDAPENIIPDPENGQPCEFTIKRCGWSGMSRDFEAYRGLDEPVEENRWLFLNKSGSTWGGMCKIAVENYIREKPDNPKEGQILWEAHFVDSPYFQQYLRVPESA
;
A
#
# COMPACT_ATOMS: atom_id res chain seq x y z
N CYS A 1 16.84 11.47 -4.29
CA CYS A 1 15.52 11.48 -3.61
C CYS A 1 14.47 11.78 -4.66
N CYS A 2 14.03 10.77 -5.39
CA CYS A 2 12.97 10.93 -6.38
C CYS A 2 11.66 11.03 -5.62
N PHE A 3 11.12 12.25 -5.54
CA PHE A 3 9.72 12.53 -5.22
C PHE A 3 8.87 11.81 -6.27
N GLY A 4 8.61 10.53 -6.03
CA GLY A 4 7.80 9.71 -6.92
C GLY A 4 6.38 10.19 -6.78
N CYS A 5 5.91 10.96 -7.77
CA CYS A 5 4.55 11.46 -7.96
C CYS A 5 3.58 11.00 -6.87
N ASP A 6 3.46 11.84 -5.84
CA ASP A 6 2.53 11.73 -4.72
C ASP A 6 1.10 11.78 -5.25
N VAL A 7 0.58 10.65 -5.73
CA VAL A 7 -0.86 10.45 -5.88
C VAL A 7 -1.40 10.15 -4.50
N THR A 8 -1.20 11.07 -3.56
CA THR A 8 -1.86 11.01 -2.26
C THR A 8 -3.29 11.45 -2.52
N PRO A 9 -4.27 10.53 -2.50
CA PRO A 9 -5.65 10.89 -2.73
C PRO A 9 -6.11 11.85 -1.63
N ASP A 10 -7.02 12.74 -2.00
CA ASP A 10 -7.72 13.54 -1.00
C ASP A 10 -8.47 12.60 -0.04
N ALA A 11 -8.62 13.04 1.21
CA ALA A 11 -9.39 12.27 2.18
C ALA A 11 -10.84 12.13 1.67
N PRO A 12 -11.46 10.95 1.76
CA PRO A 12 -12.88 10.80 1.44
C PRO A 12 -13.71 11.68 2.36
N GLU A 13 -14.87 12.14 1.88
CA GLU A 13 -15.80 12.97 2.66
C GLU A 13 -16.24 12.27 3.97
N ASN A 14 -16.33 10.94 3.93
CA ASN A 14 -16.68 10.12 5.07
C ASN A 14 -15.54 9.14 5.39
N ILE A 15 -14.92 9.29 6.56
CA ILE A 15 -13.89 8.38 7.04
C ILE A 15 -14.57 7.20 7.74
N ILE A 16 -14.39 6.01 7.21
CA ILE A 16 -14.96 4.78 7.76
C ILE A 16 -14.20 4.42 9.06
N PRO A 17 -14.91 4.17 10.18
CA PRO A 17 -14.27 3.80 11.44
C PRO A 17 -13.68 2.39 11.39
N ASP A 18 -12.71 2.16 12.27
CA ASP A 18 -12.11 0.85 12.50
C ASP A 18 -13.17 -0.18 12.94
N PRO A 19 -12.99 -1.47 12.60
CA PRO A 19 -13.92 -2.50 13.01
C PRO A 19 -13.81 -2.76 14.51
N GLU A 20 -14.88 -3.28 15.09
CA GLU A 20 -14.83 -3.71 16.49
C GLU A 20 -13.91 -4.92 16.66
N ASN A 21 -13.31 -5.04 17.84
CA ASN A 21 -12.35 -6.11 18.13
C ASN A 21 -13.01 -7.50 17.94
N GLY A 22 -12.39 -8.34 17.10
CA GLY A 22 -12.88 -9.68 16.78
C GLY A 22 -13.86 -9.77 15.60
N GLN A 23 -14.23 -8.66 14.97
CA GLN A 23 -15.01 -8.70 13.73
C GLN A 23 -14.10 -9.01 12.52
N PRO A 24 -14.48 -9.96 11.66
CA PRO A 24 -13.77 -10.18 10.41
C PRO A 24 -13.96 -8.97 9.49
N CYS A 25 -12.88 -8.56 8.82
CA CYS A 25 -12.91 -7.52 7.80
C CYS A 25 -12.46 -8.06 6.45
N GLU A 26 -13.27 -7.79 5.45
CA GLU A 26 -12.95 -8.04 4.05
C GLU A 26 -12.57 -6.72 3.39
N PHE A 27 -11.63 -6.79 2.46
CA PHE A 27 -11.14 -5.63 1.74
C PHE A 27 -10.76 -5.98 0.31
N THR A 28 -11.10 -5.06 -0.59
CA THR A 28 -10.62 -5.05 -1.97
C THR A 28 -9.47 -4.05 -2.08
N ILE A 29 -8.33 -4.48 -2.63
CA ILE A 29 -7.16 -3.62 -2.85
C ILE A 29 -7.07 -3.25 -4.32
N LYS A 30 -6.99 -1.96 -4.61
CA LYS A 30 -6.81 -1.43 -5.97
C LYS A 30 -5.56 -0.58 -6.03
N ARG A 31 -4.79 -0.75 -7.10
CA ARG A 31 -3.64 0.11 -7.37
C ARG A 31 -4.10 1.50 -7.83
N CYS A 32 -3.42 2.54 -7.35
CA CYS A 32 -3.71 3.91 -7.74
C CYS A 32 -3.23 4.22 -9.18
N GLY A 33 -3.92 5.16 -9.84
CA GLY A 33 -3.55 5.70 -11.15
C GLY A 33 -3.91 4.84 -12.36
N TRP A 34 -3.97 5.47 -13.54
CA TRP A 34 -4.53 4.89 -14.78
C TRP A 34 -3.59 3.93 -15.54
N SER A 35 -2.31 3.82 -15.16
CA SER A 35 -1.33 3.08 -15.99
C SER A 35 -0.14 2.50 -15.22
N GLY A 36 -0.34 2.09 -13.96
CA GLY A 36 0.71 1.40 -13.20
C GLY A 36 1.95 2.24 -12.89
N MET A 37 1.84 3.57 -13.00
CA MET A 37 2.90 4.50 -12.60
C MET A 37 2.92 4.76 -11.10
N SER A 38 1.76 4.81 -10.43
CA SER A 38 1.73 4.87 -8.96
C SER A 38 2.07 3.50 -8.38
N ARG A 39 2.81 3.50 -7.27
CA ARG A 39 3.15 2.29 -6.51
C ARG A 39 2.23 2.10 -5.31
N ASP A 40 1.32 3.04 -5.13
CA ASP A 40 0.42 3.11 -4.00
C ASP A 40 -0.87 2.35 -4.31
N PHE A 41 -1.55 1.97 -3.25
CA PHE A 41 -2.80 1.24 -3.32
C PHE A 41 -3.84 1.89 -2.40
N GLU A 42 -5.10 1.72 -2.74
CA GLU A 42 -6.24 2.02 -1.87
C GLU A 42 -6.90 0.71 -1.47
N ALA A 43 -7.27 0.60 -0.20
CA ALA A 43 -8.08 -0.47 0.32
C ALA A 43 -9.52 0.02 0.51
N TYR A 44 -10.45 -0.77 0.00
CA TYR A 44 -11.88 -0.52 0.05
C TYR A 44 -12.53 -1.57 0.94
N ARG A 45 -13.50 -1.16 1.78
CA ARG A 45 -14.20 -2.05 2.70
C ARG A 45 -15.17 -2.95 1.93
N GLY A 46 -15.11 -4.24 2.22
CA GLY A 46 -15.92 -5.27 1.57
C GLY A 46 -15.29 -5.82 0.29
N LEU A 47 -15.99 -6.74 -0.37
CA LEU A 47 -15.60 -7.38 -1.63
C LEU A 47 -16.30 -6.78 -2.86
N ASP A 48 -17.12 -5.76 -2.64
CA ASP A 48 -17.85 -5.05 -3.70
C ASP A 48 -16.91 -4.22 -4.58
N GLU A 49 -17.47 -3.61 -5.64
CA GLU A 49 -16.72 -2.75 -6.53
C GLU A 49 -16.07 -1.57 -5.75
N PRO A 50 -14.81 -1.22 -6.08
CA PRO A 50 -14.10 -0.13 -5.42
C PRO A 50 -14.67 1.22 -5.88
N VAL A 51 -15.42 1.86 -4.98
CA VAL A 51 -16.05 3.17 -5.15
C VAL A 51 -15.56 4.13 -4.07
N GLU A 52 -15.84 5.42 -4.20
CA GLU A 52 -15.28 6.42 -3.28
C GLU A 52 -15.83 6.27 -1.86
N GLU A 53 -17.07 5.80 -1.73
CA GLU A 53 -17.80 5.68 -0.47
C GLU A 53 -17.34 4.50 0.39
N ASN A 54 -16.76 3.46 -0.23
CA ASN A 54 -16.18 2.33 0.51
C ASN A 54 -14.66 2.41 0.63
N ARG A 55 -14.02 3.48 0.17
CA ARG A 55 -12.58 3.72 0.34
C ARG A 55 -12.24 3.91 1.82
N TRP A 56 -11.30 3.11 2.31
CA TRP A 56 -11.06 2.99 3.75
C TRP A 56 -9.65 3.34 4.18
N LEU A 57 -8.64 2.75 3.55
CA LEU A 57 -7.23 2.94 3.90
C LEU A 57 -6.41 3.23 2.66
N PHE A 58 -5.31 3.96 2.85
CA PHE A 58 -4.32 4.17 1.82
C PHE A 58 -3.03 3.42 2.16
N LEU A 59 -2.43 2.79 1.15
CA LEU A 59 -1.22 2.00 1.27
C LEU A 59 -0.13 2.71 0.47
N ASN A 60 0.65 3.53 1.17
CA ASN A 60 1.74 4.31 0.60
C ASN A 60 2.99 3.43 0.47
N LYS A 61 3.44 3.18 -0.76
CA LYS A 61 4.64 2.38 -1.02
C LYS A 61 5.81 3.28 -1.43
N SER A 62 6.81 3.35 -0.57
CA SER A 62 8.02 4.15 -0.77
C SER A 62 9.29 3.29 -0.82
N GLY A 63 10.40 3.87 -1.28
CA GLY A 63 11.69 3.18 -1.43
C GLY A 63 12.07 2.88 -2.87
N SER A 64 12.96 1.91 -3.09
CA SER A 64 13.57 1.67 -4.40
C SER A 64 12.55 1.33 -5.49
N THR A 65 12.61 2.00 -6.64
CA THR A 65 11.75 1.70 -7.81
C THR A 65 12.24 0.53 -8.66
N TRP A 66 13.52 0.14 -8.52
CA TRP A 66 14.19 -0.86 -9.36
C TRP A 66 14.52 -2.15 -8.60
N GLY A 67 13.75 -2.45 -7.55
CA GLY A 67 14.02 -3.55 -6.61
C GLY A 67 14.96 -3.15 -5.48
N GLY A 68 14.91 -3.88 -4.36
CA GLY A 68 15.64 -3.58 -3.12
C GLY A 68 14.72 -3.17 -1.96
N MET A 69 15.29 -2.50 -0.96
CA MET A 69 14.54 -2.12 0.25
C MET A 69 13.41 -1.13 -0.08
N CYS A 70 12.20 -1.53 0.30
CA CYS A 70 10.98 -0.75 0.19
C CYS A 70 10.25 -0.74 1.55
N LYS A 71 9.35 0.22 1.69
CA LYS A 71 8.42 0.33 2.81
C LYS A 71 7.00 0.43 2.27
N ILE A 72 6.06 -0.23 2.93
CA ILE A 72 4.62 0.03 2.77
C ILE A 72 4.08 0.53 4.12
N ALA A 73 3.43 1.68 4.10
CA ALA A 73 2.74 2.24 5.26
C ALA A 73 1.23 2.20 5.01
N VAL A 74 0.49 1.64 5.96
CA VAL A 74 -0.97 1.67 5.97
C VAL A 74 -1.39 2.92 6.74
N GLU A 75 -2.07 3.82 6.07
CA GLU A 75 -2.59 5.05 6.68
C GLU A 75 -4.12 5.09 6.61
N ASN A 76 -4.71 5.64 7.66
CA ASN A 76 -6.09 6.11 7.61
C ASN A 76 -6.12 7.54 7.02
N TYR A 77 -7.29 8.12 6.80
CA TYR A 77 -7.40 9.47 6.25
C TYR A 77 -7.43 10.59 7.31
N ILE A 78 -7.12 10.27 8.57
CA ILE A 78 -7.10 11.26 9.67
C ILE A 78 -5.81 12.09 9.55
N ARG A 79 -5.94 13.37 9.25
CA ARG A 79 -4.81 14.28 9.02
C ARG A 79 -4.40 14.94 10.34
N GLU A 80 -3.33 14.43 10.96
CA GLU A 80 -2.84 14.95 12.25
C GLU A 80 -1.55 15.78 12.12
N LYS A 81 -0.87 15.72 10.97
CA LYS A 81 0.47 16.32 10.78
C LYS A 81 0.38 17.67 10.05
N PRO A 82 0.74 18.79 10.71
CA PRO A 82 0.75 20.11 10.07
C PRO A 82 1.74 20.22 8.92
N ASP A 83 2.90 19.56 9.05
CA ASP A 83 3.99 19.62 8.07
C ASP A 83 3.70 18.82 6.80
N ASN A 84 2.84 17.80 6.91
CA ASN A 84 2.40 16.94 5.82
C ASN A 84 0.87 16.82 5.83
N PRO A 85 0.13 17.87 5.40
CA PRO A 85 -1.34 17.92 5.54
C PRO A 85 -2.06 16.86 4.69
N LYS A 86 -1.35 16.26 3.73
CA LYS A 86 -1.85 15.17 2.89
C LYS A 86 -1.55 13.79 3.44
N GLU A 87 -0.77 13.66 4.51
CA GLU A 87 -0.49 12.35 5.13
C GLU A 87 -1.54 12.03 6.18
N GLY A 88 -1.98 10.78 6.16
CA GLY A 88 -2.84 10.23 7.18
C GLY A 88 -2.09 9.88 8.46
N GLN A 89 -2.82 9.37 9.44
CA GLN A 89 -2.20 8.68 10.57
C GLN A 89 -1.75 7.29 10.09
N ILE A 90 -0.47 6.98 10.30
CA ILE A 90 0.09 5.66 9.99
C ILE A 90 -0.36 4.69 11.08
N LEU A 91 -1.14 3.68 10.68
CA LEU A 91 -1.61 2.61 11.55
C LEU A 91 -0.58 1.50 11.67
N TRP A 92 0.12 1.21 10.57
CA TRP A 92 1.10 0.14 10.51
C TRP A 92 2.11 0.37 9.40
N GLU A 93 3.31 -0.17 9.56
CA GLU A 93 4.35 -0.15 8.53
C GLU A 93 5.10 -1.48 8.43
N ALA A 94 5.49 -1.84 7.21
CA ALA A 94 6.42 -2.93 6.95
C ALA A 94 7.53 -2.52 6.00
N HIS A 95 8.70 -3.08 6.28
CA HIS A 95 9.88 -2.99 5.44
C HIS A 95 10.11 -4.34 4.77
N PHE A 96 10.39 -4.33 3.47
CA PHE A 96 10.61 -5.55 2.70
C PHE A 96 11.58 -5.31 1.54
N VAL A 97 12.14 -6.39 1.01
CA VAL A 97 12.93 -6.37 -0.23
C VAL A 97 11.97 -6.62 -1.39
N ASP A 98 11.72 -5.60 -2.21
CA ASP A 98 10.96 -5.71 -3.44
C ASP A 98 11.85 -6.33 -4.53
N SER A 99 11.32 -7.28 -5.30
CA SER A 99 12.10 -8.08 -6.26
C SER A 99 13.38 -8.70 -5.68
N PRO A 100 13.27 -9.59 -4.67
CA PRO A 100 14.44 -10.24 -4.08
C PRO A 100 15.21 -11.05 -5.12
N TYR A 101 16.53 -10.90 -5.11
CA TYR A 101 17.42 -11.68 -5.95
C TYR A 101 17.62 -13.08 -5.37
N PHE A 102 17.33 -14.11 -6.17
CA PHE A 102 17.58 -15.50 -5.80
C PHE A 102 18.68 -16.08 -6.68
N GLN A 103 19.69 -16.70 -6.07
CA GLN A 103 20.65 -17.55 -6.79
C GLN A 103 20.08 -18.97 -6.86
N GLN A 104 19.73 -19.42 -8.06
CA GLN A 104 19.34 -20.81 -8.28
C GLN A 104 20.58 -21.64 -8.61
N TYR A 105 20.96 -22.54 -7.70
CA TYR A 105 21.99 -23.54 -7.98
C TYR A 105 21.33 -24.72 -8.70
N LEU A 106 21.67 -24.90 -9.99
CA LEU A 106 21.29 -26.09 -10.73
C LEU A 106 22.05 -27.28 -10.15
N ARG A 107 21.34 -28.34 -9.75
CA ARG A 107 21.99 -29.62 -9.46
C ARG A 107 22.56 -30.14 -10.76
N VAL A 108 23.89 -30.27 -10.82
CA VAL A 108 24.53 -31.02 -11.90
C VAL A 108 24.02 -32.46 -11.77
N PRO A 109 23.43 -33.07 -12.82
CA PRO A 109 23.10 -34.48 -12.78
C PRO A 109 24.41 -35.23 -12.55
N GLU A 110 24.54 -35.93 -11.42
CA GLU A 110 25.63 -36.89 -11.25
C GLU A 110 25.54 -37.85 -12.44
N SER A 111 26.64 -37.89 -13.20
CA SER A 111 26.87 -38.79 -14.31
C SER A 111 26.44 -40.21 -13.92
N ALA A 112 25.51 -40.75 -14.72
CA ALA A 112 25.00 -42.11 -14.66
C ALA A 112 26.08 -43.19 -14.60
#